data_AF-A0A2F0AMP6-F1
#
_entry.id   AF-A0A2F0AMP6-F1
#
_cell.length_a   1.000
_cell.length_b   1.000
_cell.length_c   1.000
_cell.angle_alpha   90.00
_cell.angle_beta   90.00
_cell.angle_gamma   90.00
#
_symmetry.space_group_name_H-M   'P 1'
#
loop_
_entity.id
_entity.type
_entity.pdbx_description
1 polymer ?
#
loop_
_entity_poly.entity_id
_entity_poly.type
_entity_poly.pdbx_seq_one_letter_code
_entity_poly.pdbx_strand_id
1 'polypeptide(L)'
;MFGRRDNKDGINLTSTEVGVVEADTSEERVVENAQMDDTGVALLRREDMQRSTAANSSRGGALLGKGCRFEGKLTFEGTVQIDGEFFGDIDSPGHLVVSAGARIDGTVNVASADISGEVNGKVTTSGALELRQTARVVGELSVQALVIERGAHFEGQVQMTGNQ
;
A
#
# COMPACT_ATOMS: atom_id res chain seq x y z
N MET A 1 -2.35 35.64 -54.24
CA MET A 1 -2.83 36.35 -53.03
C MET A 1 -2.88 35.34 -51.90
N PHE A 2 -2.23 35.68 -50.78
CA PHE A 2 -2.04 34.85 -49.59
C PHE A 2 -3.30 34.74 -48.72
N GLY A 3 -3.39 33.62 -47.99
CA GLY A 3 -4.08 33.51 -46.70
C GLY A 3 -4.80 32.18 -46.55
N ARG A 4 -4.76 31.46 -45.43
CA ARG A 4 -4.07 31.57 -44.14
C ARG A 4 -4.50 30.31 -43.37
N ARG A 5 -3.57 29.59 -42.70
CA ARG A 5 -3.68 28.79 -41.45
C ARG A 5 -4.77 27.68 -41.44
N ASP A 6 -4.61 26.51 -40.81
CA ASP A 6 -4.23 26.15 -39.44
C ASP A 6 -3.61 24.73 -39.46
N ASN A 7 -2.42 24.49 -38.88
CA ASN A 7 -2.13 23.98 -37.53
C ASN A 7 -2.87 22.69 -37.12
N LYS A 8 -2.12 21.80 -36.42
CA LYS A 8 -2.48 20.53 -35.72
C LYS A 8 -2.08 19.26 -36.47
N ASP A 9 -1.40 18.24 -35.95
CA ASP A 9 -0.88 17.87 -34.64
C ASP A 9 0.17 16.77 -34.88
N GLY A 10 1.10 16.54 -33.94
CA GLY A 10 1.89 15.30 -33.94
C GLY A 10 3.32 15.41 -33.42
N ILE A 11 3.46 15.83 -32.17
CA ILE A 11 4.65 15.57 -31.35
C ILE A 11 4.96 14.07 -31.38
N ASN A 12 6.05 13.68 -32.05
CA ASN A 12 6.59 12.32 -31.98
C ASN A 12 7.46 12.24 -30.72
N LEU A 13 6.84 11.88 -29.60
CA LEU A 13 7.54 11.64 -28.35
C LEU A 13 8.26 10.29 -28.44
N THR A 14 9.59 10.38 -28.40
CA THR A 14 10.58 9.32 -28.28
C THR A 14 10.11 8.16 -27.41
N SER A 15 10.07 6.96 -28.01
CA SER A 15 10.03 5.68 -27.31
C SER A 15 11.12 5.66 -26.23
N THR A 16 10.71 5.71 -24.97
CA THR A 16 11.61 5.46 -23.84
C THR A 16 11.74 3.94 -23.72
N GLU A 17 12.89 3.43 -24.12
CA GLU A 17 13.30 2.04 -23.90
C GLU A 17 13.30 1.76 -22.39
N VAL A 18 12.35 0.95 -21.93
CA VAL A 18 12.41 0.37 -20.59
C VAL A 18 13.42 -0.77 -20.66
N GLY A 19 14.64 -0.49 -20.24
CA GLY A 19 15.68 -1.49 -20.07
C GLY A 19 15.21 -2.58 -19.11
N VAL A 20 15.16 -3.80 -19.60
CA VAL A 20 15.01 -4.99 -18.76
C VAL A 20 16.35 -5.18 -18.06
N VAL A 21 16.42 -4.81 -16.77
CA VAL A 21 17.53 -5.21 -15.90
C VAL A 21 17.34 -6.70 -15.60
N GLU A 22 18.02 -7.53 -16.38
CA GLU A 22 18.25 -8.93 -16.03
C GLU A 22 19.10 -8.95 -14.76
N ALA A 23 18.45 -9.18 -13.61
CA ALA A 23 19.16 -9.47 -12.38
C ALA A 23 19.71 -10.90 -12.49
N ASP A 24 20.94 -11.00 -12.98
CA ASP A 24 21.81 -12.15 -12.76
C ASP A 24 21.88 -12.38 -11.25
N THR A 25 21.39 -13.53 -10.79
CA THR A 25 21.70 -14.02 -9.45
C THR A 25 22.11 -15.47 -9.61
N SER A 26 23.28 -15.62 -10.20
CA SER A 26 24.15 -16.75 -9.95
C SER A 26 24.64 -16.66 -8.51
N GLU A 27 24.15 -17.48 -7.60
CA GLU A 27 24.93 -17.89 -6.43
C GLU A 27 24.47 -19.26 -5.90
N GLU A 28 25.22 -20.24 -6.37
CA GLU A 28 25.44 -21.60 -5.91
C GLU A 28 25.74 -21.64 -4.39
N ARG A 29 25.14 -22.57 -3.63
CA ARG A 29 25.82 -23.24 -2.51
C ARG A 29 25.10 -24.50 -2.01
N VAL A 30 25.69 -25.62 -2.45
CA VAL A 30 25.97 -26.88 -1.73
C VAL A 30 25.01 -27.29 -0.59
N VAL A 31 24.13 -28.24 -0.89
CA VAL A 31 23.57 -29.17 0.10
C VAL A 31 24.53 -30.33 0.27
N GLU A 32 25.18 -30.45 1.43
CA GLU A 32 25.78 -31.73 1.83
C GLU A 32 25.59 -32.01 3.33
N ASN A 33 24.72 -33.00 3.55
CA ASN A 33 24.63 -33.99 4.63
C ASN A 33 24.49 -33.56 6.09
N ALA A 34 23.27 -33.80 6.59
CA ALA A 34 22.97 -34.03 8.00
C ALA A 34 23.72 -35.27 8.52
N GLN A 35 24.49 -35.09 9.59
CA GLN A 35 24.87 -36.17 10.49
C GLN A 35 23.95 -36.10 11.72
N MET A 36 23.16 -37.15 11.91
CA MET A 36 22.45 -37.43 13.15
C MET A 36 23.42 -38.21 14.06
N ASP A 37 23.59 -37.79 15.31
CA ASP A 37 24.26 -38.57 16.34
C ASP A 37 23.25 -39.17 17.35
N ASP A 38 23.42 -40.46 17.62
CA ASP A 38 22.53 -41.37 18.38
C ASP A 38 22.53 -41.16 19.91
N THR A 39 22.68 -39.94 20.41
CA THR A 39 22.68 -39.67 21.86
C THR A 39 21.51 -38.81 22.27
N GLY A 40 20.33 -39.42 22.41
CA GLY A 40 19.07 -38.79 22.80
C GLY A 40 19.14 -37.92 24.05
N VAL A 41 19.56 -36.66 23.88
CA VAL A 41 19.53 -35.60 24.88
C VAL A 41 19.03 -34.33 24.19
N ALA A 42 17.80 -33.92 24.51
CA ALA A 42 17.24 -32.66 24.05
C ALA A 42 17.91 -31.49 24.78
N LEU A 43 18.99 -30.94 24.21
CA LEU A 43 19.58 -29.68 24.63
C LEU A 43 18.86 -28.54 23.90
N LEU A 44 17.93 -27.89 24.60
CA LEU A 44 17.33 -26.61 24.20
C LEU A 44 18.43 -25.54 24.10
N ARG A 45 18.97 -25.32 22.90
CA ARG A 45 19.73 -24.10 22.58
C ARG A 45 18.75 -22.96 22.31
N ARG A 46 18.95 -21.88 23.05
CA ARG A 46 17.98 -20.83 23.34
C ARG A 46 18.05 -19.65 22.36
N GLU A 47 18.50 -19.86 21.11
CA GLU A 47 19.05 -18.75 20.30
C GLU A 47 18.53 -18.55 18.85
N ASP A 48 17.54 -19.30 18.35
CA ASP A 48 16.95 -19.04 17.02
C ASP A 48 15.46 -18.64 17.06
N MET A 49 15.11 -17.79 18.02
CA MET A 49 13.78 -17.17 18.12
C MET A 49 13.81 -15.75 17.53
N GLN A 50 14.28 -15.59 16.29
CA GLN A 50 14.29 -14.29 15.59
C GLN A 50 14.41 -14.47 14.06
N ARG A 51 13.25 -14.58 13.39
CA ARG A 51 12.85 -13.73 12.24
C ARG A 51 11.48 -14.18 11.74
N SER A 52 10.48 -13.62 12.42
CA SER A 52 9.16 -13.30 11.89
C SER A 52 9.08 -13.26 10.35
N THR A 53 8.37 -14.23 9.77
CA THR A 53 7.20 -14.01 8.91
C THR A 53 7.23 -12.80 7.97
N ALA A 54 8.26 -12.67 7.12
CA ALA A 54 8.33 -11.62 6.12
C ALA A 54 8.51 -12.25 4.72
N ALA A 55 7.39 -12.64 4.11
CA ALA A 55 7.15 -12.58 2.66
C ALA A 55 5.88 -13.36 2.32
N ASN A 56 4.70 -12.91 2.81
CA ASN A 56 3.52 -13.12 1.99
C ASN A 56 3.59 -12.10 0.86
N SER A 57 4.39 -12.41 -0.15
CA SER A 57 4.45 -11.65 -1.40
C SER A 57 3.10 -11.83 -2.09
N SER A 58 2.14 -10.95 -1.81
CA SER A 58 0.90 -10.83 -2.54
C SER A 58 1.24 -10.56 -4.01
N ARG A 59 1.22 -11.62 -4.82
CA ARG A 59 1.35 -11.54 -6.27
C ARG A 59 0.09 -10.82 -6.80
N GLY A 60 0.18 -9.50 -6.96
CA GLY A 60 -0.89 -8.68 -7.54
C GLY A 60 -1.32 -7.46 -6.71
N GLY A 61 -0.39 -6.80 -6.00
CA GLY A 61 -0.66 -5.50 -5.37
C GLY A 61 0.16 -4.38 -5.99
N ALA A 62 -0.36 -3.15 -5.98
CA ALA A 62 0.42 -1.97 -6.35
C ALA A 62 1.06 -1.33 -5.11
N LEU A 63 2.30 -0.85 -5.24
CA LEU A 63 3.02 -0.17 -4.18
C LEU A 63 3.41 1.23 -4.67
N LEU A 64 2.94 2.26 -3.96
CA LEU A 64 3.43 3.62 -4.12
C LEU A 64 4.58 3.83 -3.13
N GLY A 65 5.81 3.84 -3.65
CA GLY A 65 7.02 3.91 -2.84
C GLY A 65 7.20 5.23 -2.07
N LYS A 66 8.08 5.19 -1.07
CA LYS A 66 8.49 6.38 -0.31
C LYS A 66 9.12 7.43 -1.23
N GLY A 67 8.75 8.68 -1.05
CA GLY A 67 9.22 9.80 -1.89
C GLY A 67 8.48 9.94 -3.23
N CYS A 68 7.51 9.08 -3.51
CA CYS A 68 6.57 9.30 -4.61
C CYS A 68 5.47 10.26 -4.16
N ARG A 69 5.16 11.23 -5.01
CA ARG A 69 3.97 12.07 -4.90
C ARG A 69 3.06 11.79 -6.09
N PHE A 70 1.84 11.38 -5.82
CA PHE A 70 0.82 11.15 -6.82
C PHE A 70 -0.26 12.24 -6.72
N GLU A 71 -0.70 12.76 -7.86
CA GLU A 71 -1.79 13.73 -7.93
C GLU A 71 -2.79 13.32 -9.04
N GLY A 72 -4.05 13.13 -8.68
CA GLY A 72 -5.12 12.80 -9.62
C GLY A 72 -6.09 11.74 -9.11
N LYS A 73 -6.68 10.97 -10.03
CA LYS A 73 -7.60 9.87 -9.71
C LYS A 73 -6.89 8.53 -9.80
N LEU A 74 -7.04 7.69 -8.77
CA LEU A 74 -6.51 6.33 -8.73
C LEU A 74 -7.65 5.31 -8.69
N THR A 75 -7.57 4.33 -9.59
CA THR A 75 -8.44 3.16 -9.61
C THR A 75 -7.58 1.91 -9.72
N PHE A 76 -7.85 0.90 -8.90
CA PHE A 76 -7.11 -0.34 -8.81
C PHE A 76 -8.03 -1.51 -8.46
N GLU A 77 -7.53 -2.71 -8.73
CA GLU A 77 -8.14 -3.96 -8.30
C GLU A 77 -7.17 -4.69 -7.37
N GLY A 78 -7.69 -5.37 -6.36
CA GLY A 78 -6.88 -6.07 -5.36
C GLY A 78 -6.41 -5.15 -4.23
N THR A 79 -5.11 -5.17 -3.91
CA THR A 79 -4.54 -4.47 -2.75
C THR A 79 -3.54 -3.41 -3.19
N VAL A 80 -3.64 -2.20 -2.66
CA VAL A 80 -2.65 -1.13 -2.90
C VAL A 80 -2.06 -0.68 -1.58
N GLN A 81 -0.74 -0.55 -1.55
CA GLN A 81 0.00 0.01 -0.43
C GLN A 81 0.57 1.38 -0.82
N ILE A 82 0.37 2.37 0.04
CA ILE A 82 0.87 3.73 -0.13
C ILE A 82 1.86 4.05 1.00
N ASP A 83 3.10 4.33 0.61
CA ASP A 83 4.19 4.76 1.50
C ASP A 83 4.60 6.24 1.28
N GLY A 84 3.97 6.92 0.31
CA GLY A 84 4.31 8.28 -0.12
C GLY A 84 3.20 9.31 0.11
N GLU A 85 3.18 10.35 -0.72
CA GLU A 85 2.15 11.37 -0.70
C GLU A 85 1.12 11.12 -1.82
N PHE A 86 -0.16 11.12 -1.47
CA PHE A 86 -1.25 10.96 -2.41
C PHE A 86 -2.22 12.14 -2.31
N PHE A 87 -2.47 12.81 -3.43
CA PHE A 87 -3.41 13.93 -3.53
C PHE A 87 -4.48 13.63 -4.58
N GLY A 88 -5.75 13.62 -4.19
CA GLY A 88 -6.87 13.44 -5.11
C GLY A 88 -7.84 12.33 -4.70
N ASP A 89 -8.39 11.61 -5.67
CA ASP A 89 -9.52 10.72 -5.45
C ASP A 89 -9.16 9.26 -5.71
N ILE A 90 -9.39 8.40 -4.72
CA ILE A 90 -9.25 6.95 -4.82
C ILE A 90 -10.65 6.37 -4.90
N ASP A 91 -10.95 5.62 -5.95
CA ASP A 91 -12.24 4.94 -6.11
C ASP A 91 -11.99 3.52 -6.62
N SER A 92 -12.13 2.54 -5.74
CA SER A 92 -11.79 1.14 -6.03
C SER A 92 -12.43 0.17 -5.04
N PRO A 93 -12.98 -0.98 -5.45
CA PRO A 93 -13.51 -1.99 -4.53
C PRO A 93 -12.41 -2.81 -3.81
N GLY A 94 -11.16 -2.35 -3.86
CA GLY A 94 -10.01 -3.06 -3.31
C GLY A 94 -9.72 -2.74 -1.84
N HIS A 95 -8.57 -3.24 -1.39
CA HIS A 95 -8.02 -3.00 -0.06
C HIS A 95 -6.91 -1.94 -0.15
N LEU A 96 -7.00 -0.89 0.67
CA LEU A 96 -6.00 0.17 0.73
C LEU A 96 -5.19 0.06 2.02
N VAL A 97 -3.87 0.04 1.90
CA VAL A 97 -2.94 0.06 3.04
C VAL A 97 -2.15 1.35 3.01
N VAL A 98 -2.24 2.14 4.07
CA VAL A 98 -1.50 3.38 4.25
C VAL A 98 -0.42 3.14 5.29
N SER A 99 0.84 3.19 4.86
CA SER A 99 1.98 2.92 5.74
C SER A 99 2.27 4.07 6.70
N ALA A 100 3.04 3.79 7.76
CA ALA A 100 3.53 4.81 8.67
C ALA A 100 4.44 5.80 7.90
N GLY A 101 4.06 7.08 7.92
CA GLY A 101 4.75 8.16 7.20
C GLY A 101 4.17 8.51 5.82
N ALA A 102 3.17 7.78 5.34
CA ALA A 102 2.40 8.17 4.17
C ALA A 102 1.40 9.30 4.52
N ARG A 103 1.11 10.14 3.53
CA ARG A 103 0.15 11.26 3.65
C ARG A 103 -0.85 11.21 2.52
N ILE A 104 -2.13 11.14 2.84
CA ILE A 104 -3.22 11.14 1.85
C ILE A 104 -4.08 12.37 2.06
N ASP A 105 -4.28 13.16 1.01
CA ASP A 105 -5.16 14.32 1.01
C ASP A 105 -6.20 14.16 -0.13
N GLY A 106 -7.47 13.96 0.24
CA GLY A 106 -8.56 13.90 -0.72
C GLY A 106 -9.70 12.96 -0.35
N THR A 107 -10.34 12.36 -1.36
CA THR A 107 -11.49 11.46 -1.18
C THR A 107 -11.06 10.02 -1.42
N VAL A 108 -11.29 9.15 -0.44
CA VAL A 108 -10.98 7.72 -0.54
C VAL A 108 -12.28 6.94 -0.49
N ASN A 109 -12.56 6.14 -1.52
CA ASN A 109 -13.70 5.23 -1.57
C ASN A 109 -13.19 3.81 -1.85
N VAL A 110 -13.18 2.97 -0.81
CA VAL A 110 -12.63 1.61 -0.87
C VAL A 110 -13.46 0.55 -0.16
N ALA A 111 -13.21 -0.73 -0.41
CA ALA A 111 -13.92 -1.79 0.29
C ALA A 111 -13.39 -1.98 1.72
N SER A 112 -12.08 -1.91 1.93
CA SER A 112 -11.48 -1.90 3.28
C SER A 112 -10.20 -1.09 3.28
N ALA A 113 -9.85 -0.52 4.42
CA ALA A 113 -8.63 0.26 4.55
C ALA A 113 -7.92 0.03 5.89
N ASP A 114 -6.60 -0.08 5.82
CA ASP A 114 -5.68 -0.09 6.95
C ASP A 114 -4.90 1.22 6.93
N ILE A 115 -5.05 2.05 7.97
CA ILE A 115 -4.36 3.33 8.05
C ILE A 115 -3.34 3.29 9.18
N SER A 116 -2.06 3.49 8.84
CA SER A 116 -0.96 3.70 9.79
C SER A 116 -0.31 5.08 9.69
N GLY A 117 -0.68 5.87 8.67
CA GLY A 117 -0.13 7.19 8.37
C GLY A 117 -1.11 8.34 8.61
N GLU A 118 -0.91 9.43 7.88
CA GLU A 118 -1.77 10.62 7.93
C GLU A 118 -2.78 10.62 6.79
N VAL A 119 -4.06 10.83 7.11
CA VAL A 119 -5.14 10.95 6.11
C VAL A 119 -5.98 12.18 6.41
N ASN A 120 -6.06 13.07 5.44
CA ASN A 120 -6.83 14.31 5.48
C ASN A 120 -7.91 14.27 4.40
N GLY A 121 -9.18 14.36 4.79
CA GLY A 121 -10.29 14.44 3.84
C GLY A 121 -11.43 13.48 4.15
N LYS A 122 -12.03 12.90 3.10
CA LYS A 122 -13.21 12.04 3.24
C LYS A 122 -12.85 10.60 2.95
N VAL A 123 -13.06 9.71 3.91
CA VAL A 123 -12.86 8.26 3.73
C VAL A 123 -14.21 7.56 3.78
N THR A 124 -14.56 6.89 2.69
CA THR A 124 -15.74 6.05 2.57
C THR A 124 -15.28 4.61 2.44
N THR A 125 -15.79 3.74 3.30
CA THR A 125 -15.42 2.33 3.30
C THR A 125 -16.66 1.45 3.39
N SER A 126 -16.82 0.58 2.40
CA SER A 126 -17.96 -0.37 2.35
C SER A 126 -17.82 -1.54 3.33
N GLY A 127 -16.64 -1.73 3.94
CA GLY A 127 -16.35 -2.77 4.91
C GLY A 127 -15.73 -2.18 6.18
N ALA A 128 -14.59 -2.76 6.60
CA ALA A 128 -13.88 -2.35 7.80
C ALA A 128 -12.80 -1.30 7.50
N LEU A 129 -12.73 -0.28 8.36
CA LEU A 129 -11.64 0.68 8.46
C LEU A 129 -10.85 0.42 9.74
N GLU A 130 -9.57 0.12 9.60
CA GLU A 130 -8.65 -0.14 10.72
C GLU A 130 -7.65 1.00 10.87
N LEU A 131 -7.71 1.71 12.00
CA LEU A 131 -6.72 2.73 12.38
C LEU A 131 -5.68 2.08 13.29
N ARG A 132 -4.44 1.98 12.80
CA ARG A 132 -3.29 1.43 13.53
C ARG A 132 -2.76 2.41 14.57
N GLN A 133 -1.89 1.93 15.47
CA GLN A 133 -1.30 2.71 16.56
C GLN A 133 -0.75 4.11 16.19
N THR A 134 -0.23 4.32 14.97
CA THR A 134 0.34 5.61 14.54
C THR A 134 -0.56 6.39 13.58
N ALA A 135 -1.80 5.94 13.38
CA ALA A 135 -2.73 6.57 12.45
C ALA A 135 -3.12 7.98 12.92
N ARG A 136 -3.13 8.93 11.99
CA ARG A 136 -3.68 10.26 12.21
C ARG A 136 -4.67 10.58 11.10
N VAL A 137 -5.94 10.70 11.46
CA VAL A 137 -7.01 10.91 10.47
C VAL A 137 -7.80 12.16 10.81
N VAL A 138 -7.91 13.08 9.84
CA VAL A 138 -8.63 14.35 9.99
C VAL A 138 -9.68 14.48 8.87
N GLY A 139 -10.96 14.58 9.24
CA GLY A 139 -12.04 14.83 8.29
C GLY A 139 -13.31 14.00 8.51
N GLU A 140 -13.94 13.54 7.43
CA GLU A 140 -15.21 12.81 7.45
C GLU A 140 -14.99 11.32 7.15
N LEU A 141 -15.41 10.43 8.04
CA LEU A 141 -15.37 8.99 7.84
C LEU A 141 -16.79 8.46 7.65
N SER A 142 -17.04 7.71 6.59
CA SER A 142 -18.27 6.97 6.36
C SER A 142 -17.94 5.49 6.22
N VAL A 143 -18.17 4.71 7.28
CA VAL A 143 -17.68 3.33 7.37
C VAL A 143 -18.74 2.39 7.93
N GLN A 144 -18.72 1.12 7.55
CA GLN A 144 -19.62 0.12 8.17
C GLN A 144 -19.08 -0.39 9.51
N ALA A 145 -17.76 -0.61 9.58
CA ALA A 145 -17.07 -1.00 10.80
C ALA A 145 -15.81 -0.15 10.98
N LEU A 146 -15.56 0.30 12.20
CA LEU A 146 -14.38 1.08 12.57
C LEU A 146 -13.64 0.38 13.71
N VAL A 147 -12.37 0.07 13.49
CA VAL A 147 -11.45 -0.46 14.50
C VAL A 147 -10.38 0.58 14.77
N ILE A 148 -10.19 0.95 16.02
CA ILE A 148 -9.18 1.94 16.43
C ILE A 148 -8.23 1.28 17.41
N GLU A 149 -6.98 1.11 17.01
CA GLU A 149 -5.92 0.64 17.89
C GLU A 149 -5.47 1.73 18.87
N ARG A 150 -4.91 1.31 20.01
CA ARG A 150 -4.42 2.24 21.04
C ARG A 150 -3.27 3.08 20.48
N GLY A 151 -3.45 4.40 20.47
CA GLY A 151 -2.47 5.38 19.98
C GLY A 151 -2.89 6.08 18.69
N ALA A 152 -3.91 5.56 18.00
CA ALA A 152 -4.48 6.24 16.85
C ALA A 152 -5.16 7.55 17.27
N HIS A 153 -5.01 8.57 16.44
CA HIS A 153 -5.63 9.88 16.60
C HIS A 153 -6.61 10.13 15.45
N PHE A 154 -7.86 10.38 15.79
CA PHE A 154 -8.91 10.76 14.85
C PHE A 154 -9.53 12.09 15.25
N GLU A 155 -9.71 12.99 14.29
CA GLU A 155 -10.35 14.29 14.47
C GLU A 155 -11.36 14.56 13.35
N GLY A 156 -12.63 14.70 13.69
CA GLY A 156 -13.67 15.05 12.72
C GLY A 156 -14.99 14.33 12.96
N GLN A 157 -15.71 14.02 11.88
CA GLN A 157 -17.03 13.40 11.93
C GLN A 157 -16.98 11.96 11.43
N VAL A 158 -17.64 11.06 12.16
CA VAL A 158 -17.82 9.66 11.73
C VAL A 158 -19.30 9.41 11.53
N GLN A 159 -19.65 8.93 10.34
CA GLN A 159 -20.96 8.37 10.02
C GLN A 159 -20.82 6.85 9.89
N MET A 160 -21.53 6.12 10.74
CA MET A 160 -21.60 4.66 10.66
C MET A 160 -22.70 4.27 9.69
N THR A 161 -22.35 3.63 8.57
CA THR A 161 -23.28 3.22 7.50
C THR A 161 -23.74 1.77 7.66
N GLY A 162 -23.74 1.24 8.88
CA GLY A 162 -24.07 -0.16 9.17
C GLY A 162 -25.46 -0.55 8.65
N ASN A 163 -25.55 -1.73 8.01
CA ASN A 163 -26.82 -2.31 7.58
C ASN A 163 -27.75 -2.49 8.78
N GLN A 164 -28.94 -1.88 8.72
CA GLN A 164 -30.09 -2.21 9.57
C GLN A 164 -30.72 -3.54 9.15
#